data_AF-A0A0Q0MPC8-F1
#
_entry.id   AF-A0A0Q0MPC8-F1
#
_cell.length_a   1.000
_cell.length_b   1.000
_cell.length_c   1.000
_cell.angle_alpha   90.00
_cell.angle_beta   90.00
_cell.angle_gamma   90.00
#
_symmetry.space_group_name_H-M   'P 1'
#
loop_
_entity.id
_entity.type
_entity.pdbx_description
1 polymer ?
#
loop_
_entity_poly.entity_id
_entity_poly.type
_entity_poly.pdbx_seq_one_letter_code
_entity_poly.pdbx_strand_id
1 'polypeptide(L)'
;MSQTTSIDFEVSKPFDAIEFIKYLEHQGWAASYDGKITYLPAGDDGMYDWRVASSNDFELVFEELQKKVLSKESIGVVLIDKETNCGGELLIWPDYTSFSLSLSIKSNELRESEYYIDKISESLASKGVELSNVEVDIL
;
A
#
# COMPACT_ATOMS: atom_id res chain seq x y z
N MET A 1 20.52 11.64 2.18
CA MET A 1 20.56 10.16 2.24
C MET A 1 19.12 9.70 2.17
N SER A 2 18.80 8.56 1.56
CA SER A 2 17.45 8.00 1.68
C SER A 2 17.33 7.24 2.99
N GLN A 3 16.18 7.34 3.64
CA GLN A 3 15.82 6.63 4.85
C GLN A 3 14.50 5.90 4.59
N THR A 4 14.36 4.71 5.16
CA THR A 4 13.08 4.00 5.11
C THR A 4 12.27 4.37 6.34
N THR A 5 11.00 4.69 6.16
CA THR A 5 10.04 4.91 7.23
C THR A 5 8.89 3.94 7.04
N SER A 6 8.59 3.15 8.06
CA SER A 6 7.38 2.34 8.10
C SER A 6 6.28 3.13 8.81
N ILE A 7 5.09 3.12 8.23
CA ILE A 7 3.90 3.68 8.86
C ILE A 7 2.87 2.57 8.95
N ASP A 8 2.53 2.18 10.16
CA ASP A 8 1.53 1.16 10.43
C ASP A 8 0.21 1.82 10.78
N PHE A 9 -0.86 1.34 10.16
CA PHE A 9 -2.20 1.89 10.28
C PHE A 9 -3.15 0.81 10.77
N GLU A 10 -3.97 1.18 11.75
CA GLU A 10 -5.16 0.41 12.13
C GLU A 10 -6.42 1.22 11.79
N VAL A 11 -7.48 0.52 11.40
CA VAL A 11 -8.75 1.13 11.05
C VAL A 11 -9.90 0.56 11.88
N SER A 12 -10.91 1.40 12.06
CA SER A 12 -12.14 1.12 12.81
C SER A 12 -12.95 -0.09 12.34
N LYS A 13 -12.79 -0.52 11.08
CA LYS A 13 -13.52 -1.66 10.50
C LYS A 13 -12.80 -2.20 9.25
N PRO A 14 -13.05 -3.48 8.88
CA PRO A 14 -12.56 -4.03 7.62
C PRO A 14 -12.95 -3.18 6.41
N PHE A 15 -12.03 -3.02 5.46
CA PHE A 15 -12.26 -2.31 4.19
C PHE A 15 -12.00 -3.20 2.97
N ASP A 16 -12.52 -2.80 1.82
CA ASP A 16 -12.21 -3.47 0.54
C ASP A 16 -10.82 -3.02 0.08
N ALA A 17 -9.85 -3.92 0.22
CA ALA A 17 -8.46 -3.65 -0.13
C ALA A 17 -8.24 -3.33 -1.61
N ILE A 18 -9.00 -3.97 -2.52
CA ILE A 18 -8.87 -3.76 -3.96
C ILE A 18 -9.44 -2.40 -4.34
N GLU A 19 -10.60 -2.05 -3.77
CA GLU A 19 -11.20 -0.72 -3.95
C GLU A 19 -10.30 0.36 -3.38
N PHE A 20 -9.66 0.12 -2.22
CA PHE A 20 -8.71 1.05 -1.61
C PHE A 20 -7.50 1.30 -2.50
N ILE A 21 -6.85 0.25 -3.03
CA ILE A 21 -5.70 0.39 -3.95
C ILE A 21 -6.09 1.19 -5.20
N LYS A 22 -7.23 0.87 -5.83
CA LYS A 22 -7.73 1.63 -6.98
C LYS A 22 -7.98 3.09 -6.63
N TYR A 23 -8.51 3.34 -5.43
CA TYR A 23 -8.76 4.69 -4.97
C TYR A 23 -7.47 5.47 -4.73
N LEU A 24 -6.44 4.86 -4.15
CA LEU A 24 -5.11 5.47 -4.02
C LEU A 24 -4.57 5.87 -5.39
N GLU A 25 -4.73 5.05 -6.43
CA GLU A 25 -4.32 5.42 -7.80
C GLU A 25 -5.04 6.67 -8.32
N HIS A 26 -6.33 6.81 -8.01
CA HIS A 26 -7.10 8.03 -8.31
C HIS A 26 -6.63 9.24 -7.50
N GLN A 27 -6.07 9.05 -6.31
CA GLN A 27 -5.51 10.09 -5.43
C GLN A 27 -4.02 10.40 -5.72
N GLY A 28 -3.53 10.01 -6.89
CA GLY A 28 -2.19 10.36 -7.32
C GLY A 28 -1.10 9.39 -6.88
N TRP A 29 -1.46 8.20 -6.38
CA TRP A 29 -0.52 7.08 -6.31
C TRP A 29 -0.41 6.36 -7.68
N ALA A 30 0.64 5.58 -7.87
CA ALA A 30 0.86 4.73 -9.03
C ALA A 30 1.30 3.34 -8.57
N ALA A 31 0.54 2.30 -8.94
CA ALA A 31 1.00 0.91 -8.77
C ALA A 31 1.97 0.46 -9.88
N SER A 32 1.91 1.14 -11.03
CA SER A 32 2.85 0.94 -12.14
C SER A 32 3.93 2.02 -12.12
N TYR A 33 5.18 1.60 -11.99
CA TYR A 33 6.36 2.47 -12.09
C TYR A 33 7.36 1.89 -13.10
N ASP A 34 7.85 2.71 -14.03
CA ASP A 34 8.79 2.29 -15.08
C ASP A 34 8.31 1.04 -15.87
N GLY A 35 7.01 1.00 -16.19
CA GLY A 35 6.38 -0.10 -16.92
C GLY A 35 6.28 -1.42 -16.15
N LYS A 36 6.45 -1.39 -14.83
CA LYS A 36 6.45 -2.55 -13.94
C LYS A 36 5.48 -2.38 -12.79
N ILE A 37 4.93 -3.49 -12.33
CA ILE A 37 4.11 -3.58 -11.13
C ILE A 37 4.75 -4.61 -10.22
N THR A 38 4.98 -4.25 -8.96
CA THR A 38 5.50 -5.17 -7.94
C THR A 38 4.39 -5.50 -6.97
N TYR A 39 4.13 -6.79 -6.77
CA TYR A 39 2.99 -7.29 -5.99
C TYR A 39 3.31 -8.61 -5.29
N LEU A 40 2.52 -8.95 -4.29
CA LEU A 40 2.59 -10.25 -3.62
C LEU A 40 1.65 -11.25 -4.33
N PRO A 41 2.15 -12.35 -4.90
CA PRO A 41 1.32 -13.33 -5.62
C PRO A 41 0.46 -14.16 -4.67
N ALA A 42 -0.60 -14.79 -5.19
CA ALA A 42 -1.43 -15.69 -4.40
C ALA A 42 -0.69 -16.99 -4.03
N GLY A 43 -1.00 -17.55 -2.86
CA GLY A 43 -0.36 -18.77 -2.35
C GLY A 43 1.07 -18.56 -1.85
N ASP A 44 1.43 -17.32 -1.51
CA ASP A 44 2.67 -17.02 -0.79
C ASP A 44 2.68 -17.73 0.57
N ASP A 45 3.82 -18.32 0.95
CA ASP A 45 3.98 -19.12 2.16
C ASP A 45 4.33 -18.28 3.41
N GLY A 46 4.17 -16.96 3.32
CA GLY A 46 4.53 -16.00 4.35
C GLY A 46 5.99 -15.54 4.27
N MET A 47 6.74 -15.96 3.25
CA MET A 47 8.09 -15.46 2.98
C MET A 47 8.10 -14.12 2.23
N TYR A 48 6.92 -13.61 1.82
CA TYR A 48 6.79 -12.36 1.09
C TYR A 48 7.60 -12.36 -0.22
N ASP A 49 7.43 -13.39 -1.04
CA ASP A 49 8.12 -13.56 -2.32
C ASP A 49 7.50 -12.62 -3.40
N TRP A 50 7.80 -11.33 -3.29
CA TRP A 50 7.34 -10.29 -4.21
C TRP A 50 7.68 -10.62 -5.66
N ARG A 51 6.70 -10.43 -6.56
CA ARG A 51 6.86 -10.61 -8.00
C ARG A 51 6.75 -9.30 -8.74
N VAL A 52 7.42 -9.25 -9.88
CA VAL A 52 7.38 -8.12 -10.82
C VAL A 52 6.69 -8.57 -12.10
N ALA A 53 5.63 -7.86 -12.49
CA ALA A 53 4.95 -8.03 -13.77
C ALA A 53 5.09 -6.77 -14.63
N SER A 54 4.80 -6.89 -15.94
CA SER A 54 4.68 -5.72 -16.80
C SER A 54 3.41 -4.93 -16.44
N SER A 55 3.46 -3.61 -16.59
CA SER A 55 2.27 -2.76 -16.49
C SER A 55 1.19 -3.11 -17.51
N ASN A 56 1.56 -3.76 -18.63
CA ASN A 56 0.60 -4.26 -19.60
C ASN A 56 -0.22 -5.45 -19.06
N ASP A 57 0.28 -6.12 -18.04
CA ASP A 57 -0.36 -7.26 -17.37
C ASP A 57 -1.11 -6.82 -16.10
N PHE A 58 -1.47 -5.54 -15.99
CA PHE A 58 -2.12 -4.98 -14.81
C PHE A 58 -3.42 -5.73 -14.44
N GLU A 59 -4.22 -6.14 -15.42
CA GLU A 59 -5.42 -6.94 -15.19
C GLU A 59 -5.10 -8.28 -14.52
N LEU A 60 -4.04 -8.97 -14.96
CA LEU A 60 -3.59 -10.23 -14.36
C LEU A 60 -3.10 -10.04 -12.93
N VAL A 61 -2.40 -8.93 -12.65
CA VAL A 61 -2.00 -8.59 -11.28
C VAL A 61 -3.24 -8.39 -10.41
N PHE A 62 -4.25 -7.66 -10.89
CA PHE A 62 -5.49 -7.46 -10.14
C PHE A 62 -6.27 -8.76 -9.91
N GLU A 63 -6.27 -9.68 -10.88
CA GLU A 63 -6.82 -11.02 -10.69
C GLU A 63 -6.10 -11.80 -9.59
N GLU A 64 -4.76 -11.72 -9.52
CA GLU A 64 -3.98 -12.31 -8.43
C GLU A 64 -4.35 -11.70 -7.07
N LEU A 65 -4.44 -10.37 -6.97
CA LEU A 65 -4.84 -9.70 -5.73
C LEU A 65 -6.28 -10.09 -5.31
N GLN A 66 -7.20 -10.25 -6.26
CA GLN A 66 -8.56 -10.74 -5.97
C GLN A 66 -8.56 -12.18 -5.45
N LYS A 67 -7.72 -13.07 -5.99
CA LYS A 67 -7.57 -14.43 -5.45
C LYS A 67 -7.12 -14.39 -3.99
N LYS A 68 -6.22 -13.47 -3.63
CA LYS A 68 -5.77 -13.28 -2.25
C LYS A 68 -6.88 -12.82 -1.30
N VAL A 69 -7.76 -11.91 -1.76
CA VAL A 69 -8.97 -11.54 -1.00
C VAL A 69 -9.84 -12.77 -0.73
N LEU A 70 -10.10 -13.59 -1.76
CA LEU A 70 -10.93 -14.80 -1.62
C LEU A 70 -10.29 -15.85 -0.70
N SER A 71 -8.97 -15.94 -0.70
CA SER A 71 -8.19 -16.85 0.16
C SER A 71 -7.90 -16.29 1.56
N LYS A 72 -8.29 -15.05 1.86
CA LYS A 72 -7.93 -14.34 3.11
C LYS A 72 -6.41 -14.32 3.35
N GLU A 73 -5.66 -13.98 2.30
CA GLU A 73 -4.23 -13.76 2.36
C GLU A 73 -3.91 -12.27 2.46
N SER A 74 -2.73 -11.93 2.99
CA SER A 74 -2.22 -10.55 3.01
C SER A 74 -2.06 -10.02 1.59
N ILE A 75 -2.45 -8.78 1.33
CA ILE A 75 -2.35 -8.17 0.00
C ILE A 75 -1.11 -7.27 -0.01
N GLY A 76 -0.27 -7.41 -1.03
CA GLY A 76 0.95 -6.60 -1.18
C GLY A 76 1.03 -5.95 -2.55
N VAL A 77 1.28 -4.64 -2.58
CA VAL A 77 1.56 -3.88 -3.81
C VAL A 77 2.56 -2.77 -3.53
N VAL A 78 3.46 -2.49 -4.47
CA VAL A 78 4.30 -1.30 -4.40
C VAL A 78 3.55 -0.11 -4.99
N LEU A 79 3.48 0.99 -4.24
CA LEU A 79 2.85 2.23 -4.65
C LEU A 79 3.86 3.38 -4.63
N ILE A 80 3.83 4.21 -5.67
CA ILE A 80 4.63 5.43 -5.77
C ILE A 80 3.70 6.64 -5.76
N ASP A 81 3.94 7.58 -4.85
CA ASP A 81 3.28 8.87 -4.83
C ASP A 81 3.78 9.74 -5.99
N LYS A 82 2.89 10.20 -6.86
CA LYS A 82 3.27 10.97 -8.06
C LYS A 82 3.75 12.39 -7.74
N GLU A 83 3.39 12.93 -6.57
CA GLU A 83 3.76 14.29 -6.17
C GLU A 83 5.18 14.33 -5.61
N THR A 84 5.50 13.42 -4.69
CA THR A 84 6.81 13.36 -4.04
C THR A 84 7.80 12.47 -4.79
N ASN A 85 7.32 11.61 -5.70
CA ASN A 85 8.09 10.55 -6.35
C ASN A 85 8.81 9.64 -5.33
N CYS A 86 8.22 9.50 -4.15
CA CYS A 86 8.59 8.54 -3.12
C CYS A 86 7.49 7.49 -3.01
N GLY A 87 7.83 6.35 -2.43
CA GLY A 87 6.87 5.26 -2.34
C GLY A 87 7.51 4.03 -1.72
N GLY A 88 6.78 2.94 -1.81
CA GLY A 88 7.25 1.66 -1.35
C GLY A 88 6.11 0.69 -1.14
N GLU A 89 6.27 -0.19 -0.17
CA GLU A 89 5.45 -1.38 -0.02
C GLU A 89 4.20 -1.08 0.80
N LEU A 90 3.03 -1.31 0.21
CA LEU A 90 1.75 -1.39 0.92
C LEU A 90 1.46 -2.86 1.21
N LEU A 91 1.32 -3.21 2.49
CA LEU A 91 0.97 -4.56 2.95
C LEU A 91 -0.30 -4.49 3.80
N ILE A 92 -1.37 -5.14 3.36
CA ILE A 92 -2.66 -5.18 4.05
C ILE A 92 -2.88 -6.57 4.64
N TRP A 93 -3.19 -6.66 5.94
CA TRP A 93 -3.32 -7.93 6.64
C TRP A 93 -4.68 -8.61 6.39
N PRO A 94 -4.79 -9.95 6.59
CA PRO A 94 -5.98 -10.73 6.23
C PRO A 94 -7.29 -10.36 6.93
N ASP A 95 -7.21 -9.63 8.04
CA ASP A 95 -8.38 -9.11 8.75
C ASP A 95 -8.93 -7.81 8.11
N TYR A 96 -8.15 -7.21 7.22
CA TYR A 96 -8.40 -5.94 6.54
C TYR A 96 -8.68 -4.79 7.51
N THR A 97 -8.25 -4.91 8.77
CA THR A 97 -8.34 -3.86 9.80
C THR A 97 -7.01 -3.20 10.07
N SER A 98 -5.93 -3.68 9.46
CA SER A 98 -4.60 -3.12 9.63
C SER A 98 -3.77 -3.30 8.37
N PHE A 99 -2.85 -2.35 8.15
CA PHE A 99 -1.93 -2.36 7.02
C PHE A 99 -0.68 -1.54 7.33
N SER A 100 0.40 -1.81 6.60
CA SER A 100 1.66 -1.11 6.69
C SER A 100 2.00 -0.44 5.37
N LEU A 101 2.60 0.75 5.44
CA LEU A 101 3.17 1.47 4.32
C LEU A 101 4.66 1.75 4.60
N SER A 102 5.53 0.94 4.00
CA SER A 102 6.98 1.07 4.11
C SER A 102 7.53 1.94 2.98
N LEU A 103 7.87 3.20 3.30
CA LEU A 103 8.26 4.22 2.35
C LEU A 103 9.77 4.42 2.30
N SER A 104 10.32 4.43 1.09
CA SER A 104 11.68 4.93 0.84
C SER A 104 11.63 6.45 0.65
N ILE A 105 12.00 7.19 1.70
CA ILE A 105 11.93 8.64 1.75
C ILE A 105 13.34 9.22 1.52
N LYS A 106 13.47 10.31 0.76
CA LYS A 106 14.75 11.02 0.61
C LYS A 106 14.88 12.01 1.78
N SER A 107 15.64 11.68 2.84
CA SER A 107 15.62 12.41 4.13
C SER A 107 15.80 13.94 3.98
N ASN A 108 15.08 14.76 4.74
CA ASN A 108 15.39 15.05 6.15
C ASN A 108 14.23 15.54 7.07
N GLU A 109 12.95 15.48 6.69
CA GLU A 109 11.87 16.03 7.52
C GLU A 109 10.78 15.00 7.90
N LEU A 110 10.50 14.87 9.21
CA LEU A 110 9.30 14.22 9.76
C LEU A 110 7.99 14.75 9.16
N ARG A 111 8.02 15.95 8.55
CA ARG A 111 6.90 16.51 7.79
C ARG A 111 6.49 15.65 6.60
N GLU A 112 7.36 14.77 6.12
CA GLU A 112 7.04 13.87 5.01
C GLU A 112 6.16 12.70 5.47
N SER A 113 6.34 12.14 6.68
CA SER A 113 5.45 11.07 7.17
C SER A 113 4.05 11.60 7.49
N GLU A 114 3.94 12.80 8.08
CA GLU A 114 2.65 13.48 8.30
C GLU A 114 1.86 13.64 6.99
N TYR A 115 2.53 14.04 5.89
CA TYR A 115 1.90 14.14 4.57
C TYR A 115 1.30 12.80 4.11
N TYR A 116 2.03 11.69 4.25
CA TYR A 116 1.49 10.37 3.86
C TYR A 116 0.37 9.91 4.78
N ILE A 117 0.45 10.19 6.09
CA ILE A 117 -0.61 9.88 7.05
C ILE A 117 -1.89 10.63 6.67
N ASP A 118 -1.80 11.94 6.42
CA ASP A 118 -2.95 12.76 6.04
C ASP A 118 -3.57 12.25 4.73
N LYS A 119 -2.74 11.99 3.72
CA LYS A 119 -3.21 11.49 2.42
C LYS A 119 -3.91 10.13 2.50
N ILE A 120 -3.38 9.20 3.30
CA ILE A 120 -4.00 7.90 3.55
C ILE A 120 -5.29 8.06 4.37
N SER A 121 -5.28 8.90 5.39
CA SER A 121 -6.44 9.21 6.24
C SER A 121 -7.60 9.76 5.41
N GLU A 122 -7.35 10.77 4.57
CA GLU A 122 -8.34 11.33 3.64
C GLU A 122 -8.89 10.27 2.69
N SER A 123 -8.01 9.37 2.23
CA SER A 123 -8.41 8.29 1.33
C SER A 123 -9.36 7.30 1.99
N LEU A 124 -9.10 6.91 3.24
CA LEU A 124 -9.97 6.03 4.02
C LEU A 124 -11.28 6.73 4.43
N ALA A 125 -11.21 7.99 4.86
CA ALA A 125 -12.36 8.78 5.28
C ALA A 125 -13.37 8.94 4.14
N SER A 126 -12.90 9.07 2.90
CA SER A 126 -13.77 9.11 1.71
C SER A 126 -14.61 7.84 1.50
N LYS A 127 -14.21 6.72 2.12
CA LYS A 127 -14.91 5.43 2.13
C LYS A 127 -15.66 5.16 3.44
N GLY A 128 -15.72 6.16 4.33
CA GLY A 128 -16.31 6.03 5.66
C GLY A 128 -15.55 5.04 6.55
N VAL A 129 -14.23 4.90 6.35
CA VAL A 129 -13.32 4.13 7.20
C VAL A 129 -12.46 5.14 7.96
N GLU A 130 -12.45 5.05 9.28
CA GLU A 130 -11.67 5.93 10.14
C GLU A 130 -10.43 5.20 10.66
N LEU A 131 -9.31 5.92 10.77
CA LEU A 131 -8.09 5.44 11.44
C LEU A 131 -8.35 5.31 12.94
N SER A 132 -7.95 4.19 13.53
CA SER A 132 -8.00 3.95 14.98
C SER A 132 -6.64 4.09 15.65
N ASN A 133 -5.56 3.75 14.94
CA ASN A 133 -4.19 3.90 15.41
C ASN A 133 -3.25 4.17 14.23
N VAL A 134 -2.16 4.89 14.49
CA VAL A 134 -1.07 5.14 13.55
C VAL A 134 0.26 5.09 14.30
N GLU A 135 1.17 4.24 13.85
CA GLU A 135 2.52 4.10 14.41
C GLU A 135 3.55 4.39 13.31
N VAL A 136 4.63 5.09 13.67
CA VAL A 136 5.68 5.51 12.72
C VAL A 136 7.02 5.03 13.23
N ASP A 137 7.66 4.18 12.44
CA ASP A 137 8.97 3.61 12.73
C ASP A 137 10.00 4.01 11.68
N ILE A 138 11.19 4.37 12.15
CA ILE A 138 12.33 4.70 11.29
C ILE A 138 13.23 3.47 11.20
N LEU A 139 13.44 2.96 9.98
CA LEU A 139 14.21 1.75 9.68
C LEU A 139 15.64 2.05 9.23
#